data_AF-A0A7X7D905-F1
#
_entry.id   AF-A0A7X7D905-F1
#
_cell.length_a   1.000
_cell.length_b   1.000
_cell.length_c   1.000
_cell.angle_alpha   90.00
_cell.angle_beta   90.00
_cell.angle_gamma   90.00
#
_symmetry.space_group_name_H-M   'P 1'
#
loop_
_entity.id
_entity.type
_entity.pdbx_description
1 polymer ?
#
loop_
_entity_poly.entity_id
_entity_poly.type
_entity_poly.pdbx_seq_one_letter_code
_entity_poly.pdbx_strand_id
1 'polypeptide(L)'
;MSAETGAVRLTRVRLVIAVLTTLACTSCYLNPPTDPGPLRFRDEVFSGVTLTSNITYGTAVRQNGTTMTLQADVYEPTDDDAPLRPLIIWVHGGSFKS
;
A
#
# COMPACT_ATOMS: atom_id res chain seq x y z
N MET A 1 41.10 -1.91 -43.26
CA MET A 1 40.71 -1.07 -42.10
C MET A 1 39.18 -0.97 -42.03
N SER A 2 38.50 -2.10 -41.77
CA SER A 2 37.01 -2.14 -41.72
C SER A 2 36.50 -3.24 -40.80
N ALA A 3 37.29 -4.30 -40.57
CA ALA A 3 36.98 -5.38 -39.64
C ALA A 3 37.15 -5.02 -38.15
N GLU A 4 38.14 -4.16 -37.79
CA GLU A 4 38.39 -3.78 -36.39
C GLU A 4 37.27 -2.90 -35.79
N THR A 5 36.63 -2.06 -36.59
CA THR A 5 35.51 -1.21 -36.18
C THR A 5 34.26 -2.03 -35.79
N GLY A 6 34.04 -3.18 -36.47
CA GLY A 6 32.93 -4.08 -36.20
C GLY A 6 33.07 -4.85 -34.89
N ALA A 7 34.28 -5.35 -34.60
CA ALA A 7 34.58 -6.06 -33.35
C ALA A 7 34.43 -5.14 -32.13
N VAL A 8 34.91 -3.90 -32.21
CA VAL A 8 34.78 -2.90 -31.12
C VAL A 8 33.31 -2.51 -30.89
N ARG A 9 32.50 -2.39 -31.96
CA ARG A 9 31.06 -2.11 -31.85
C ARG A 9 30.30 -3.25 -31.19
N LEU A 10 30.62 -4.50 -31.54
CA LEU A 10 29.97 -5.69 -30.97
C LEU A 10 30.32 -5.87 -29.48
N THR A 11 31.58 -5.63 -29.10
CA THR A 11 32.03 -5.66 -27.70
C THR A 11 31.35 -4.60 -26.85
N ARG A 12 31.20 -3.37 -27.37
CA ARG A 12 30.47 -2.28 -26.69
C ARG A 12 28.99 -2.59 -26.51
N VAL A 13 28.32 -3.16 -27.53
CA VAL A 13 26.91 -3.56 -27.43
C VAL A 13 26.72 -4.67 -26.40
N ARG A 14 27.61 -5.67 -26.36
CA ARG A 14 27.56 -6.73 -25.33
C ARG A 14 27.75 -6.20 -23.92
N LEU A 15 28.65 -5.24 -23.74
CA LEU A 15 28.92 -4.62 -22.44
C LEU A 15 27.74 -3.75 -21.97
N VAL A 16 27.10 -3.01 -22.89
CA VAL A 16 25.89 -2.23 -22.59
C VAL A 16 24.71 -3.15 -22.23
N ILE A 17 24.52 -4.26 -22.95
CA ILE A 17 23.46 -5.24 -22.63
C ILE A 17 23.73 -5.87 -21.26
N ALA A 18 24.97 -6.27 -20.97
CA ALA A 18 25.33 -6.85 -19.67
C ALA A 18 25.06 -5.88 -18.50
N VAL A 19 25.40 -4.60 -18.66
CA VAL A 19 25.13 -3.56 -17.65
C VAL A 19 23.64 -3.30 -17.49
N LEU A 20 22.86 -3.30 -18.57
CA LEU A 20 21.41 -3.13 -18.50
C LEU A 20 20.73 -4.34 -17.81
N THR A 21 21.21 -5.56 -18.05
CA THR A 21 20.68 -6.76 -17.39
C THR A 21 21.01 -6.81 -15.90
N THR A 22 22.21 -6.39 -15.49
CA THR A 22 22.56 -6.36 -14.06
C THR A 22 21.75 -5.30 -13.33
N LEU A 23 21.56 -4.11 -13.92
CA LEU A 23 20.77 -3.02 -13.34
C LEU A 23 19.27 -3.38 -13.23
N ALA A 24 18.73 -4.12 -14.20
CA ALA A 24 17.35 -4.61 -14.17
C ALA A 24 17.15 -5.77 -13.16
N CYS A 25 18.20 -6.52 -12.82
CA CYS A 25 18.13 -7.58 -11.81
C CYS A 25 18.34 -7.06 -10.38
N THR A 26 19.07 -5.95 -10.18
CA THR A 26 19.24 -5.35 -8.83
C THR A 26 18.07 -4.46 -8.39
N SER A 27 17.24 -3.98 -9.31
CA SER A 27 16.05 -3.18 -8.97
C SER A 27 14.91 -4.00 -8.33
N CYS A 28 15.03 -5.33 -8.29
CA CYS A 28 14.02 -6.23 -7.73
C CYS A 28 14.10 -6.42 -6.21
N TYR A 29 15.18 -5.96 -5.55
CA TYR A 29 15.38 -6.24 -4.13
C TYR A 29 14.66 -5.21 -3.25
N LEU A 30 13.40 -5.49 -2.94
CA LEU A 30 12.76 -5.02 -1.72
C LEU A 30 13.51 -5.64 -0.54
N ASN A 31 14.55 -4.98 -0.04
CA ASN A 31 15.24 -5.45 1.16
C ASN A 31 14.23 -5.39 2.32
N PRO A 32 13.90 -6.53 2.96
CA PRO A 32 13.04 -6.51 4.13
C PRO A 32 13.72 -5.70 5.25
N PRO A 33 12.96 -5.13 6.18
CA PRO A 33 13.54 -4.48 7.35
C PRO A 33 14.47 -5.44 8.10
N THR A 34 15.67 -4.97 8.43
CA THR A 34 16.70 -5.77 9.11
C THR A 34 16.59 -5.73 10.63
N ASP A 35 15.65 -4.96 11.16
CA ASP A 35 15.36 -4.91 12.60
C ASP A 35 14.70 -6.24 13.02
N PRO A 36 15.21 -6.95 14.04
CA PRO A 36 14.57 -8.15 14.57
C PRO A 36 13.23 -7.89 15.26
N GLY A 37 12.87 -6.62 15.53
CA GLY A 37 11.61 -6.24 16.15
C GLY A 37 10.37 -6.45 15.26
N PRO A 38 9.17 -6.48 15.87
CA PRO A 38 7.93 -6.53 15.12
C PRO A 38 7.70 -5.22 14.35
N LEU A 39 7.15 -5.33 13.15
CA LEU A 39 6.79 -4.20 12.31
C LEU A 39 5.37 -3.75 12.63
N ARG A 40 5.24 -2.54 13.19
CA ARG A 40 3.97 -1.95 13.71
C ARG A 40 2.74 -2.10 12.81
N PHE A 41 2.88 -1.99 11.49
CA PHE A 41 1.75 -2.06 10.53
C PHE A 41 1.66 -3.40 9.77
N ARG A 42 2.47 -4.39 10.15
CA ARG A 42 2.47 -5.74 9.57
C ARG A 42 2.10 -6.78 10.64
N ASP A 43 2.66 -6.62 11.84
CA ASP A 43 2.57 -7.58 12.93
C ASP A 43 1.56 -7.10 13.99
N GLU A 44 0.97 -8.04 14.70
CA GLU A 44 0.05 -7.76 15.81
C GLU A 44 0.84 -7.31 17.05
N VAL A 45 0.97 -6.00 17.22
CA VAL A 45 1.74 -5.39 18.33
C VAL A 45 0.87 -4.74 19.42
N PHE A 46 -0.42 -4.58 19.16
CA PHE A 46 -1.38 -3.99 20.09
C PHE A 46 -2.27 -5.08 20.70
N SER A 47 -2.47 -5.02 22.01
CA SER A 47 -3.29 -5.99 22.74
C SER A 47 -4.76 -5.59 22.87
N GLY A 48 -5.13 -4.37 22.44
CA GLY A 48 -6.46 -3.81 22.64
C GLY A 48 -6.90 -2.91 21.49
N VAL A 49 -8.22 -2.77 21.37
CA VAL A 49 -8.88 -1.90 20.39
C VAL A 49 -9.88 -1.02 21.12
N THR A 50 -9.80 0.29 20.87
CA THR A 50 -10.77 1.29 21.30
C THR A 50 -11.81 1.48 20.19
N LEU A 51 -13.09 1.36 20.54
CA LEU A 51 -14.21 1.58 19.63
C LEU A 51 -14.90 2.90 19.95
N THR A 52 -14.97 3.79 18.96
CA THR A 52 -15.85 4.95 18.99
C THR A 52 -17.01 4.71 18.02
N SER A 53 -18.19 4.44 18.56
CA SER A 53 -19.35 4.07 17.75
C SER A 53 -20.21 5.26 17.32
N ASN A 54 -20.96 5.06 16.24
CA ASN A 54 -22.05 5.94 15.80
C ASN A 54 -21.61 7.40 15.53
N ILE A 55 -20.38 7.60 15.04
CA ILE A 55 -19.92 8.92 14.63
C ILE A 55 -20.69 9.34 13.39
N THR A 56 -21.45 10.44 13.49
CA THR A 56 -22.06 11.04 12.31
C THR A 56 -20.99 11.68 11.44
N TYR A 57 -20.81 11.17 10.22
CA TYR A 57 -19.83 11.70 9.26
C TYR A 57 -20.46 12.46 8.09
N GLY A 58 -21.78 12.40 7.95
CA GLY A 58 -22.47 13.14 6.89
C GLY A 58 -23.92 12.73 6.70
N THR A 59 -24.45 13.07 5.53
CA THR A 59 -25.81 12.75 5.11
C THR A 59 -25.86 12.34 3.64
N ALA A 60 -26.79 11.47 3.27
CA ALA A 60 -27.07 11.13 1.87
C ALA A 60 -28.56 11.03 1.59
N VAL A 61 -28.95 11.17 0.33
CA VAL A 61 -30.34 10.95 -0.10
C VAL A 61 -30.54 9.47 -0.41
N ARG A 62 -31.57 8.86 0.18
CA ARG A 62 -32.01 7.49 -0.07
C ARG A 62 -32.65 7.38 -1.46
N GLN A 63 -32.77 6.15 -1.96
CA GLN A 63 -33.44 5.87 -3.23
C GLN A 63 -34.90 6.38 -3.26
N ASN A 64 -35.59 6.42 -2.11
CA ASN A 64 -36.95 6.96 -1.99
C ASN A 64 -37.01 8.49 -1.81
N GLY A 65 -35.89 9.20 -1.99
CA GLY A 65 -35.81 10.66 -1.88
C GLY A 65 -35.68 11.21 -0.46
N THR A 66 -35.74 10.37 0.59
CA THR A 66 -35.55 10.84 1.97
C THR A 66 -34.08 11.04 2.31
N THR A 67 -33.75 11.98 3.19
CA THR A 67 -32.37 12.14 3.70
C THR A 67 -32.08 11.13 4.80
N MET A 68 -30.88 10.55 4.77
CA MET A 68 -30.32 9.69 5.81
C MET A 68 -29.10 10.35 6.44
N THR A 69 -28.99 10.25 7.77
CA THR A 69 -27.73 10.50 8.49
C THR A 69 -26.84 9.28 8.34
N LEU A 70 -25.58 9.52 7.97
CA LEU A 70 -24.58 8.49 7.81
C LEU A 70 -23.72 8.44 9.06
N GLN A 71 -23.63 7.25 9.64
CA GLN A 71 -22.85 6.98 10.84
C GLN A 71 -21.79 5.93 10.55
N ALA A 72 -20.66 6.04 11.23
CA ALA A 72 -19.57 5.10 11.16
C ALA A 72 -19.09 4.73 12.56
N ASP A 73 -18.53 3.54 12.67
CA ASP A 73 -17.78 3.09 13.83
C ASP A 73 -16.28 3.21 13.51
N VAL A 74 -15.50 3.73 14.45
CA VAL A 74 -14.05 3.88 14.32
C VAL A 74 -13.38 2.94 15.33
N TYR A 75 -12.53 2.06 14.81
CA TYR A 75 -11.76 1.08 15.57
C TYR A 75 -10.29 1.48 15.50
N GLU A 76 -9.67 1.74 16.64
CA GLU A 76 -8.27 2.19 16.73
C GLU A 76 -7.53 1.37 17.78
N PRO A 77 -6.24 1.06 17.60
CA PRO A 77 -5.49 0.39 18.65
C PRO A 77 -5.43 1.26 19.90
N THR A 78 -5.62 0.66 21.07
CA THR A 78 -5.55 1.38 22.35
C THR A 78 -4.11 1.83 22.60
N ASP A 79 -3.94 3.08 23.08
CA ASP A 79 -2.65 3.72 23.38
C ASP A 79 -1.71 3.88 22.16
N ASP A 80 -2.25 3.91 20.94
CA ASP A 80 -1.51 4.24 19.71
C ASP A 80 -1.25 5.76 19.60
N ASP A 81 0.03 6.15 19.59
CA ASP A 81 0.51 7.53 19.52
C ASP A 81 0.97 8.00 18.12
N ALA A 82 0.80 7.18 17.07
CA ALA A 82 1.30 7.52 15.74
C ALA A 82 0.49 8.69 15.16
N PRO A 83 1.16 9.79 14.75
CA PRO A 83 0.48 10.96 14.21
C PRO A 83 -0.07 10.73 12.80
N LEU A 84 0.49 9.76 12.06
CA LEU A 84 0.06 9.36 10.73
C LEU A 84 -0.06 7.84 10.72
N ARG A 85 -1.24 7.34 10.34
CA ARG A 85 -1.53 5.91 10.26
C ARG A 85 -2.26 5.58 8.96
N PRO A 86 -2.02 4.40 8.36
CA PRO A 86 -2.86 3.90 7.29
C PRO A 86 -4.32 3.79 7.76
N LEU A 87 -5.26 4.17 6.89
CA LEU A 87 -6.68 4.05 7.14
C LEU A 87 -7.27 2.94 6.27
N ILE A 88 -8.05 2.06 6.88
CA ILE A 88 -8.92 1.12 6.17
C ILE A 88 -10.35 1.64 6.31
N ILE A 89 -11.01 1.86 5.16
CA ILE A 89 -12.44 2.16 5.12
C ILE A 89 -13.15 0.86 4.75
N TRP A 90 -13.89 0.31 5.70
CA TRP A 90 -14.68 -0.90 5.49
C TRP A 90 -16.16 -0.56 5.32
N VAL A 91 -16.67 -0.68 4.09
CA VAL A 91 -18.09 -0.49 3.80
C VAL A 91 -18.74 -1.87 3.76
N HIS A 92 -19.50 -2.20 4.80
CA HIS A 92 -20.20 -3.48 4.84
C HIS A 92 -21.28 -3.55 3.76
N GLY A 93 -21.51 -4.75 3.22
CA GLY A 93 -22.64 -5.00 2.33
C GLY A 93 -23.98 -5.00 3.08
N GLY A 94 -25.06 -5.17 2.32
CA GLY A 94 -26.40 -5.37 2.86
C GLY A 94 -27.42 -5.29 1.74
N SER A 95 -27.81 -6.45 1.19
CA SER A 95 -28.81 -6.65 0.11
C SER A 95 -29.17 -5.39 -0.67
N PHE A 96 -28.35 -5.04 -1.66
CA PHE A 96 -28.58 -3.94 -2.61
C PHE A 96 -29.66 -4.30 -3.64
N LYS A 97 -30.86 -4.70 -3.20
CA LYS A 97 -31.95 -5.08 -4.10
C LYS A 97 -32.76 -3.84 -4.49
N SER A 98 -33.01 -3.73 -5.79
CA SER A 98 -33.87 -2.73 -6.44
C SER A 98 -35.35 -3.05 -6.29
#